data_AF-A0A562CW86-F1
#
_entry.id   AF-A0A562CW86-F1
#
_cell.length_a   1.000
_cell.length_b   1.000
_cell.length_c   1.000
_cell.angle_alpha   90.00
_cell.angle_beta   90.00
_cell.angle_gamma   90.00
#
_symmetry.space_group_name_H-M   'P 1'
#
loop_
_entity.id
_entity.type
_entity.pdbx_description
1 polymer ?
#
loop_
_entity_poly.entity_id
_entity_poly.type
_entity_poly.pdbx_seq_one_letter_code
_entity_poly.pdbx_strand_id
1 'polypeptide(L)'
;MAGERSDELVGWEVGGMLGPRGDGYATAGPVDLDVAADYHRPQLESFRAAGASRATVLTLTEVGEAIGVARAAADVGIPAAIGFTVETDGRLPDGTSLASAIEQVDAVAPPAYFLVNCAHPSHVLRGLDEGPWRDRVGGLRCNASTMSHAELDAAEELDGGDPVALAADQQPLLDAFGDLEVLGGCCGTDARHVAAMWGVS
;
A
#
# COMPACT_ATOMS: atom_id res chain seq x y z
N MET A 1 -15.35 18.71 4.98
CA MET A 1 -13.87 18.78 4.85
C MET A 1 -13.23 18.40 6.17
N ALA A 2 -12.02 17.81 6.20
CA ALA A 2 -11.36 17.42 7.47
C ALA A 2 -11.30 18.56 8.50
N GLY A 3 -11.12 19.80 8.03
CA GLY A 3 -11.15 21.00 8.89
C GLY A 3 -12.48 21.31 9.58
N GLU A 4 -13.60 20.71 9.16
CA GLU A 4 -14.92 20.90 9.81
C GLU A 4 -15.10 20.00 11.05
N ARG A 5 -14.23 19.01 11.24
CA ARG A 5 -14.24 18.08 12.39
C ARG A 5 -12.92 18.11 13.16
N SER A 6 -12.16 19.19 13.06
CA SER A 6 -10.86 19.33 13.74
C SER A 6 -10.95 19.12 15.24
N ASP A 7 -12.07 19.48 15.85
CA ASP A 7 -12.30 19.40 17.29
C ASP A 7 -12.52 17.95 17.78
N GLU A 8 -12.73 17.02 16.84
CA GLU A 8 -12.94 15.59 17.09
C GLU A 8 -11.69 14.75 16.75
N LEU A 9 -10.66 15.37 16.16
CA LEU A 9 -9.44 14.70 15.69
C LEU A 9 -8.23 15.11 16.53
N VAL A 10 -7.37 14.16 16.87
CA VAL A 10 -6.07 14.46 17.50
C VAL A 10 -5.12 15.14 16.50
N GLY A 11 -5.37 14.97 15.21
CA GLY A 11 -4.69 15.61 14.09
C GLY A 11 -5.22 15.07 12.76
N TRP A 12 -4.81 15.69 11.65
CA TRP A 12 -5.11 15.18 10.32
C TRP A 12 -4.00 15.55 9.34
N GLU A 13 -3.85 14.72 8.32
CA GLU A 13 -2.95 14.95 7.21
C GLU A 13 -3.67 14.73 5.88
N VAL A 14 -3.15 15.36 4.82
CA VAL A 14 -3.63 15.17 3.44
C VAL A 14 -2.44 14.73 2.60
N GLY A 15 -2.48 13.48 2.14
CA GLY A 15 -1.50 12.91 1.22
C GLY A 15 -2.02 12.86 -0.22
N GLY A 16 -1.10 12.88 -1.19
CA GLY A 16 -1.39 12.56 -2.58
C GLY A 16 -1.37 11.05 -2.82
N MET A 17 -2.33 10.55 -3.60
CA MET A 17 -2.46 9.11 -3.90
C MET A 17 -2.10 8.83 -5.36
N LEU A 18 -1.31 7.78 -5.59
CA LEU A 18 -0.89 7.29 -6.90
C LEU A 18 -1.25 5.80 -7.02
N GLY A 19 -1.43 5.33 -8.25
CA GLY A 19 -1.46 3.90 -8.58
C GLY A 19 -0.30 3.54 -9.49
N PRO A 20 -0.14 2.26 -9.86
CA PRO A 20 0.81 1.85 -10.89
C PRO A 20 0.47 2.50 -12.24
N ARG A 21 1.45 2.58 -13.13
CA ARG A 21 1.26 3.00 -14.53
C ARG A 21 0.41 1.99 -15.31
N GLY A 22 0.44 0.73 -14.88
CA GLY A 22 -0.22 -0.40 -15.50
C GLY A 22 -1.37 -0.93 -14.66
N ASP A 23 -1.68 -2.20 -14.85
CA ASP A 23 -2.68 -2.91 -14.05
C ASP A 23 -2.13 -3.22 -12.65
N GLY A 24 -2.92 -2.97 -11.60
CA GLY A 24 -2.54 -3.27 -10.21
C GLY A 24 -2.64 -4.75 -9.84
N TYR A 25 -3.26 -5.58 -10.69
CA TYR A 25 -3.44 -7.01 -10.48
C TYR A 25 -2.61 -7.88 -11.42
N ALA A 26 -1.89 -7.26 -12.36
CA ALA A 26 -1.06 -7.98 -13.31
C ALA A 26 0.21 -7.20 -13.66
N THR A 27 1.35 -7.90 -13.60
CA THR A 27 2.60 -7.34 -14.10
C THR A 27 2.66 -7.42 -15.64
N ALA A 28 3.07 -6.32 -16.27
CA ALA A 28 3.44 -6.30 -17.69
C ALA A 28 4.92 -6.69 -17.92
N GLY A 29 5.59 -7.18 -16.88
CA GLY A 29 7.03 -7.42 -16.83
C GLY A 29 7.81 -6.26 -16.20
N PRO A 30 9.15 -6.36 -16.16
CA PRO A 30 10.01 -5.38 -15.49
C PRO A 30 9.84 -3.97 -16.07
N VAL A 31 9.81 -2.98 -15.18
CA VAL A 31 9.74 -1.57 -15.55
C VAL A 31 11.12 -0.92 -15.42
N ASP A 32 11.52 -0.17 -16.45
CA ASP A 32 12.71 0.68 -16.37
C ASP A 32 12.52 1.81 -15.35
N LEU A 33 13.51 1.98 -14.48
CA LEU A 33 13.44 2.86 -13.31
C LEU A 33 13.32 4.33 -13.71
N ASP A 34 14.04 4.73 -14.76
CA ASP A 34 14.08 6.12 -15.22
C ASP A 34 12.79 6.46 -15.96
N VAL A 35 12.28 5.52 -16.76
CA VAL A 35 10.95 5.64 -17.38
C VAL A 35 9.83 5.74 -16.33
N ALA A 36 9.89 4.95 -15.26
CA ALA A 36 8.92 5.05 -14.17
C ALA A 36 9.04 6.39 -13.43
N ALA A 37 10.24 6.85 -13.15
CA ALA A 37 10.46 8.15 -12.50
C ALA A 37 9.88 9.30 -13.34
N ASP A 38 10.14 9.31 -14.65
CA ASP A 38 9.61 10.32 -15.57
C ASP A 38 8.07 10.27 -15.68
N TYR A 39 7.49 9.08 -15.66
CA TYR A 39 6.03 8.90 -15.70
C TYR A 39 5.34 9.50 -14.47
N HIS A 40 5.85 9.22 -13.27
CA HIS A 40 5.22 9.63 -12.00
C HIS A 40 5.55 11.07 -11.58
N ARG A 41 6.63 11.65 -12.10
CA ARG A 41 7.13 12.99 -11.72
C ARG A 41 6.06 14.10 -11.78
N PRO A 42 5.25 14.26 -12.85
CA PRO A 42 4.27 15.34 -12.91
C PRO A 42 3.18 15.26 -11.81
N GLN A 43 2.79 14.05 -11.41
CA GLN A 43 1.82 13.86 -10.32
C GLN A 43 2.44 14.23 -8.97
N LEU A 44 3.69 13.82 -8.72
CA LEU A 44 4.44 14.14 -7.52
C LEU A 44 4.69 15.65 -7.38
N GLU A 45 5.08 16.33 -8.46
CA GLU A 45 5.22 17.78 -8.51
C GLU A 45 3.90 18.48 -8.19
N SER A 46 2.78 17.97 -8.72
CA SER A 46 1.46 18.49 -8.44
C SER A 46 1.09 18.37 -6.95
N PHE A 47 1.38 17.23 -6.32
CA PHE A 47 1.14 17.05 -4.87
C PHE A 47 2.01 17.97 -4.03
N ARG A 48 3.28 18.12 -4.40
CA ARG A 48 4.20 19.03 -3.71
C ARG A 48 3.72 20.47 -3.81
N ALA A 49 3.30 20.91 -5.00
CA ALA A 49 2.76 22.24 -5.22
C ALA A 49 1.44 22.49 -4.45
N ALA A 50 0.62 21.45 -4.30
CA ALA A 50 -0.63 21.49 -3.53
C ALA A 50 -0.41 21.44 -1.99
N GLY A 51 0.82 21.20 -1.52
CA GLY A 51 1.14 21.12 -0.10
C GLY A 51 0.72 19.80 0.57
N ALA A 52 0.64 18.70 -0.17
CA ALA A 52 0.42 17.38 0.42
C ALA A 52 1.55 17.02 1.40
N SER A 53 1.21 16.37 2.53
CA SER A 53 2.19 15.97 3.54
C SER A 53 3.12 14.87 3.03
N ARG A 54 2.60 14.01 2.15
CA ARG A 54 3.30 12.87 1.53
C ARG A 54 2.67 12.50 0.20
N ALA A 55 3.39 11.68 -0.57
CA ALA A 55 2.84 10.89 -1.66
C ALA A 55 2.74 9.42 -1.24
N THR A 56 1.67 8.74 -1.63
CA THR A 56 1.48 7.31 -1.37
C THR A 56 1.08 6.63 -2.67
N VAL A 57 1.96 5.77 -3.18
CA VAL A 57 1.62 4.88 -4.30
C VAL A 57 1.07 3.58 -3.74
N LEU A 58 -0.01 3.09 -4.33
CA LEU A 58 -0.65 1.84 -3.94
C LEU A 58 -0.55 0.83 -5.07
N THR A 59 -0.54 -0.45 -4.68
CA THR A 59 -0.77 -1.58 -5.58
C THR A 59 0.29 -1.70 -6.69
N LEU A 60 1.56 -1.49 -6.35
CA LEU A 60 2.66 -1.83 -7.25
C LEU A 60 2.85 -3.34 -7.30
N THR A 61 3.13 -3.84 -8.49
CA THR A 61 3.22 -5.28 -8.80
C THR A 61 4.65 -5.76 -9.06
N GLU A 62 5.61 -4.84 -9.13
CA GLU A 62 7.03 -5.13 -9.36
C GLU A 62 7.94 -4.01 -8.83
N VAL A 63 9.23 -4.28 -8.77
CA VAL A 63 10.22 -3.46 -8.04
C VAL A 63 10.66 -2.20 -8.81
N GLY A 64 10.72 -2.26 -10.14
CA GLY A 64 11.32 -1.21 -10.93
C GLY A 64 10.55 0.11 -10.88
N GLU A 65 9.23 0.03 -10.95
CA GLU A 65 8.32 1.15 -10.80
C GLU A 65 8.36 1.72 -9.39
N ALA A 66 8.46 0.88 -8.36
CA ALA A 66 8.60 1.32 -6.97
C ALA A 66 9.85 2.19 -6.77
N ILE A 67 10.99 1.76 -7.33
CA ILE A 67 12.22 2.55 -7.31
C ILE A 67 12.05 3.86 -8.09
N GLY A 68 11.41 3.81 -9.27
CA GLY A 68 11.17 5.01 -10.09
C GLY A 68 10.33 6.06 -9.34
N VAL A 69 9.24 5.63 -8.70
CA VAL A 69 8.40 6.50 -7.84
C VAL A 69 9.22 7.09 -6.69
N ALA A 70 9.97 6.24 -5.96
CA ALA A 70 10.75 6.68 -4.82
C ALA A 70 11.84 7.70 -5.20
N ARG A 71 12.53 7.49 -6.32
CA ARG A 71 13.51 8.45 -6.88
C ARG A 71 12.86 9.77 -7.25
N ALA A 72 11.78 9.74 -8.02
CA ALA A 72 11.09 10.95 -8.44
C ALA A 72 10.56 11.75 -7.23
N ALA A 73 10.05 11.07 -6.21
CA ALA A 73 9.56 11.72 -4.99
C ALA A 73 10.69 12.38 -4.19
N ALA A 74 11.84 11.70 -4.08
CA ALA A 74 13.04 12.25 -3.45
C ALA A 74 13.55 13.51 -4.20
N ASP A 75 13.60 13.47 -5.53
CA ASP A 75 14.00 14.61 -6.36
C ASP A 75 13.06 15.82 -6.21
N VAL A 76 11.75 15.55 -6.17
CA VAL A 76 10.71 16.59 -5.97
C VAL A 76 10.70 17.13 -4.53
N GLY A 77 11.26 16.37 -3.58
CA GLY A 77 11.30 16.73 -2.16
C GLY A 77 9.97 16.53 -1.45
N ILE A 78 9.24 15.46 -1.78
CA ILE A 78 8.04 15.01 -1.06
C ILE A 78 8.27 13.60 -0.47
N PRO A 79 7.99 13.36 0.82
CA PRO A 79 8.08 12.01 1.39
C PRO A 79 7.17 11.04 0.64
N ALA A 80 7.68 9.87 0.29
CA ALA A 80 6.91 8.80 -0.36
C ALA A 80 6.68 7.60 0.56
N ALA A 81 5.49 7.03 0.50
CA ALA A 81 5.20 5.68 0.97
C ALA A 81 4.91 4.76 -0.22
N ILE A 82 5.53 3.59 -0.24
CA ILE A 82 5.45 2.63 -1.36
C ILE A 82 4.56 1.46 -0.98
N GLY A 83 3.47 1.27 -1.72
CA GLY A 83 2.51 0.19 -1.53
C GLY A 83 2.72 -0.96 -2.52
N PHE A 84 3.06 -2.13 -2.00
CA PHE A 84 3.04 -3.38 -2.78
C PHE A 84 1.75 -4.14 -2.55
N THR A 85 1.31 -4.87 -3.58
CA THR A 85 0.31 -5.92 -3.43
C THR A 85 0.92 -7.31 -3.57
N VAL A 86 0.20 -8.32 -3.09
CA VAL A 86 0.61 -9.72 -3.17
C VAL A 86 -0.55 -10.60 -3.63
N GLU A 87 -0.22 -11.66 -4.34
CA GLU A 87 -1.13 -12.73 -4.70
C GLU A 87 -1.45 -13.64 -3.50
N THR A 88 -2.33 -14.61 -3.73
CA THR A 88 -2.79 -15.56 -2.70
C THR A 88 -1.67 -16.39 -2.06
N ASP A 89 -0.47 -16.42 -2.63
CA ASP A 89 0.72 -17.09 -2.08
C ASP A 89 1.66 -16.15 -1.30
N GLY A 90 1.29 -14.87 -1.17
CA GLY A 90 2.06 -13.85 -0.44
C GLY A 90 3.24 -13.28 -1.23
N ARG A 91 3.32 -13.51 -2.53
CA ARG A 91 4.33 -12.93 -3.43
C ARG A 91 3.72 -11.84 -4.28
N LEU A 92 4.54 -10.91 -4.76
CA LEU A 92 4.10 -9.95 -5.78
C LEU A 92 3.63 -10.71 -7.03
N PRO A 93 2.81 -10.08 -7.91
CA PRO A 93 2.34 -10.73 -9.14
C PRO A 93 3.45 -11.24 -10.08
N ASP A 94 4.67 -10.73 -9.98
CA ASP A 94 5.84 -11.23 -10.73
C ASP A 94 6.57 -12.41 -10.06
N GLY A 95 6.11 -12.84 -8.88
CA GLY A 95 6.67 -13.92 -8.05
C GLY A 95 7.76 -13.47 -7.06
N THR A 96 8.14 -12.19 -7.08
CA THR A 96 9.08 -11.61 -6.11
C THR A 96 8.49 -11.68 -4.70
N SER A 97 9.31 -12.04 -3.70
CA SER A 97 8.85 -11.97 -2.30
C SER A 97 8.80 -10.53 -1.83
N LEU A 98 7.85 -10.24 -0.92
CA LEU A 98 7.71 -8.90 -0.35
C LEU A 98 9.00 -8.39 0.30
N ALA A 99 9.69 -9.25 1.06
CA ALA A 99 11.00 -8.96 1.66
C ALA A 99 12.02 -8.50 0.61
N SER A 100 12.16 -9.28 -0.48
CA SER A 100 13.12 -8.98 -1.54
C SER A 100 12.77 -7.69 -2.29
N ALA A 101 11.48 -7.42 -2.51
CA ALA A 101 11.04 -6.18 -3.14
C ALA A 101 11.41 -4.96 -2.29
N ILE A 102 11.11 -5.00 -0.99
CA ILE A 102 11.42 -3.94 -0.04
C ILE A 102 12.92 -3.68 0.04
N GLU A 103 13.72 -4.73 0.22
CA GLU A 103 15.18 -4.64 0.31
C GLU A 103 15.82 -4.03 -0.96
N GLN A 104 15.32 -4.40 -2.14
CA GLN A 104 15.81 -3.85 -3.40
C GLN A 104 15.47 -2.36 -3.55
N VAL A 105 14.25 -1.94 -3.18
CA VAL A 105 13.87 -0.53 -3.22
C VAL A 105 14.71 0.27 -2.23
N ASP A 106 14.83 -0.18 -0.97
CA ASP A 106 15.58 0.51 0.08
C ASP A 106 17.06 0.67 -0.26
N ALA A 107 17.67 -0.33 -0.92
CA ALA A 107 19.07 -0.26 -1.33
C ALA A 107 19.34 0.81 -2.39
N VAL A 108 18.33 1.20 -3.17
CA VAL A 108 18.50 2.08 -4.34
C VAL A 108 17.91 3.47 -4.11
N ALA A 109 16.70 3.54 -3.56
CA ALA A 109 15.94 4.76 -3.34
C ALA A 109 14.97 4.55 -2.16
N PRO A 110 15.46 4.66 -0.91
CA PRO A 110 14.66 4.36 0.27
C PRO A 110 13.51 5.36 0.43
N PRO A 111 12.24 4.90 0.45
CA PRO A 111 11.09 5.74 0.78
C PRO A 111 11.02 6.00 2.30
N ALA A 112 10.04 6.79 2.74
CA ALA A 112 9.79 6.97 4.17
C ALA A 112 9.48 5.62 4.85
N TYR A 113 8.57 4.86 4.25
CA TYR A 113 8.23 3.49 4.65
C TYR A 113 7.50 2.77 3.49
N PHE A 114 7.26 1.47 3.68
CA PHE A 114 6.46 0.65 2.79
C PHE A 114 5.11 0.32 3.42
N LEU A 115 4.12 0.03 2.59
CA LEU A 115 2.86 -0.51 3.04
C LEU A 115 2.47 -1.71 2.18
N VAL A 116 1.63 -2.57 2.73
CA VAL A 116 1.02 -3.67 1.98
C VAL A 116 -0.45 -3.35 1.75
N ASN A 117 -0.90 -3.43 0.51
CA ASN A 117 -2.28 -3.11 0.18
C ASN A 117 -2.89 -4.00 -0.90
N CYS A 118 -4.20 -3.89 -1.04
CA CYS A 118 -4.99 -4.60 -2.04
C CYS A 118 -4.95 -6.14 -1.93
N ALA A 119 -4.52 -6.69 -0.80
CA ALA A 119 -4.54 -8.12 -0.51
C ALA A 119 -5.20 -8.38 0.84
N HIS A 120 -5.85 -9.54 0.98
CA HIS A 120 -6.40 -9.99 2.26
C HIS A 120 -5.25 -10.31 3.25
N PRO A 121 -5.40 -10.10 4.57
CA PRO A 121 -4.35 -10.43 5.53
C PRO A 121 -3.84 -11.87 5.42
N SER A 122 -4.72 -12.84 5.16
CA SER A 122 -4.34 -14.25 4.98
C SER A 122 -3.41 -14.50 3.79
N HIS A 123 -3.43 -13.65 2.76
CA HIS A 123 -2.53 -13.75 1.61
C HIS A 123 -1.14 -13.25 1.99
N VAL A 124 -1.09 -12.06 2.63
CA VAL A 124 0.16 -11.46 3.12
C VAL A 124 0.87 -12.39 4.09
N LEU A 125 0.14 -13.02 5.02
CA LEU A 125 0.69 -13.94 6.01
C LEU A 125 1.40 -15.15 5.40
N ARG A 126 1.02 -15.60 4.19
CA ARG A 126 1.66 -16.73 3.51
C ARG A 126 3.08 -16.42 3.02
N GLY A 127 3.37 -15.15 2.76
CA GLY A 127 4.69 -14.67 2.30
C GLY A 127 5.45 -13.88 3.36
N LEU A 128 5.02 -13.92 4.62
CA LEU A 128 5.58 -13.13 5.71
C LEU A 128 6.87 -13.77 6.26
N ASP A 129 7.96 -13.65 5.52
CA ASP A 129 9.28 -14.12 5.94
C ASP A 129 9.81 -13.31 7.13
N GLU A 130 10.58 -13.94 8.02
CA GLU A 130 11.27 -13.25 9.12
C GLU A 130 12.38 -12.33 8.57
N GLY A 131 12.58 -11.17 9.18
CA GLY A 131 13.71 -10.30 8.83
C GLY A 131 13.51 -8.82 9.16
N PRO A 132 14.59 -8.03 9.12
CA PRO A 132 14.58 -6.60 9.45
C PRO A 132 13.77 -5.75 8.45
N TRP A 133 13.46 -6.30 7.27
CA TRP A 133 12.59 -5.64 6.29
C TRP A 133 11.20 -5.33 6.86
N ARG A 134 10.74 -6.09 7.87
CA ARG A 134 9.44 -5.87 8.53
C ARG A 134 9.36 -4.50 9.20
N ASP A 135 10.47 -4.02 9.77
CA ASP A 135 10.55 -2.70 10.41
C ASP A 135 10.38 -1.54 9.41
N ARG A 136 10.44 -1.84 8.11
CA ARG A 136 10.21 -0.85 7.04
C ARG A 136 8.75 -0.77 6.62
N VAL A 137 7.91 -1.72 7.05
CA VAL A 137 6.47 -1.69 6.77
C VAL A 137 5.78 -0.82 7.81
N GLY A 138 5.41 0.39 7.40
CA GLY A 138 4.71 1.37 8.23
C GLY A 138 3.22 1.47 7.92
N GLY A 139 2.66 0.62 7.06
CA GLY A 139 1.22 0.65 6.82
C GLY A 139 0.57 -0.60 6.23
N LEU A 140 -0.73 -0.74 6.48
CA LEU A 140 -1.58 -1.78 5.93
C LEU A 140 -2.88 -1.17 5.39
N ARG A 141 -3.24 -1.56 4.17
CA ARG A 141 -4.54 -1.26 3.55
C ARG A 141 -5.11 -2.52 2.89
N CYS A 142 -5.68 -3.41 3.69
CA CYS A 142 -6.05 -4.75 3.25
C CYS A 142 -7.40 -4.78 2.50
N ASN A 143 -7.59 -5.79 1.65
CA ASN A 143 -8.90 -6.11 1.09
C ASN A 143 -9.76 -6.85 2.12
N ALA A 144 -11.07 -6.66 2.05
CA ALA A 144 -12.03 -7.43 2.86
C ALA A 144 -12.28 -8.83 2.28
N SER A 145 -12.30 -8.95 0.95
CA SER A 145 -12.49 -10.23 0.28
C SER A 145 -11.23 -11.11 0.37
N THR A 146 -11.45 -12.41 0.50
CA THR A 146 -10.41 -13.46 0.44
C THR A 146 -10.15 -13.97 -0.98
N MET A 147 -10.84 -13.42 -1.99
CA MET A 147 -10.67 -13.79 -3.38
C MET A 147 -9.27 -13.41 -3.90
N SER A 148 -8.78 -14.18 -4.87
CA SER A 148 -7.61 -13.81 -5.68
C SER A 148 -7.90 -12.56 -6.51
N HIS A 149 -6.84 -11.88 -6.98
CA HIS A 149 -7.02 -10.72 -7.86
C HIS A 149 -7.77 -11.07 -9.15
N ALA A 150 -7.52 -12.24 -9.73
CA ALA A 150 -8.24 -12.70 -10.92
C ALA A 150 -9.73 -12.93 -10.68
N GLU A 151 -10.10 -13.44 -9.50
CA GLU A 151 -11.51 -13.59 -9.11
C GLU A 151 -12.17 -12.22 -8.86
N LEU A 152 -11.46 -11.28 -8.22
CA LEU A 152 -11.96 -9.93 -7.99
C LEU A 152 -12.18 -9.16 -9.30
N ASP A 153 -11.26 -9.28 -10.26
CA ASP A 153 -11.38 -8.63 -11.58
C ASP A 153 -12.56 -9.18 -12.39
N ALA A 154 -12.89 -10.47 -12.21
CA ALA A 154 -14.02 -11.13 -12.84
C ALA A 154 -15.34 -10.99 -12.06
N ALA A 155 -15.34 -10.38 -10.86
CA ALA A 155 -16.52 -10.30 -10.01
C ALA A 155 -17.51 -9.25 -10.53
N GLU A 156 -18.77 -9.66 -10.72
CA GLU A 156 -19.86 -8.75 -11.09
C GLU A 156 -20.47 -8.04 -9.87
N GLU A 157 -20.30 -8.62 -8.69
CA GLU A 157 -20.82 -8.13 -7.41
C GLU A 157 -19.68 -7.87 -6.44
N LEU A 158 -19.83 -6.83 -5.64
CA LEU A 158 -18.84 -6.48 -4.63
C LEU A 158 -18.88 -7.50 -3.48
N ASP A 159 -17.78 -8.22 -3.28
CA ASP A 159 -17.53 -8.93 -2.03
C ASP A 159 -17.02 -7.94 -0.97
N GLY A 160 -17.95 -7.47 -0.14
CA GLY A 160 -17.67 -6.52 0.93
C GLY A 160 -17.03 -7.14 2.17
N GLY A 161 -16.86 -8.47 2.24
CA GLY A 161 -16.38 -9.17 3.43
C GLY A 161 -17.18 -8.86 4.71
N ASP A 162 -16.57 -9.13 5.87
CA ASP A 162 -17.11 -8.78 7.19
C ASP A 162 -16.14 -7.86 7.95
N PRO A 163 -16.59 -6.69 8.44
CA PRO A 163 -15.75 -5.75 9.18
C PRO A 163 -15.04 -6.32 10.41
N VAL A 164 -15.73 -7.15 11.20
CA VAL A 164 -15.19 -7.71 12.45
C VAL A 164 -14.21 -8.83 12.14
N ALA A 165 -14.52 -9.67 11.15
CA ALA A 165 -13.62 -10.71 10.67
C ALA A 165 -12.33 -10.12 10.11
N LEU A 166 -12.42 -9.10 9.24
CA LEU A 166 -11.23 -8.46 8.66
C LEU A 166 -10.33 -7.83 9.75
N ALA A 167 -10.92 -7.18 10.75
CA ALA A 167 -10.17 -6.63 11.87
C ALA A 167 -9.44 -7.73 12.67
N ALA A 168 -10.08 -8.88 12.89
CA ALA A 168 -9.46 -10.02 13.57
C ALA A 168 -8.35 -10.67 12.71
N ASP A 169 -8.58 -10.84 11.41
CA ASP A 169 -7.63 -11.46 10.48
C ASP A 169 -6.37 -10.60 10.27
N GLN A 170 -6.46 -9.30 10.51
CA GLN A 170 -5.33 -8.38 10.42
C GLN A 170 -4.40 -8.44 11.65
N GLN A 171 -4.89 -8.89 12.81
CA GLN A 171 -4.11 -8.87 14.06
C GLN A 171 -2.71 -9.50 13.95
N PRO A 172 -2.53 -10.68 13.30
CA PRO A 172 -1.20 -11.28 13.18
C PRO A 172 -0.22 -10.41 12.36
N LEU A 173 -0.70 -9.58 11.43
CA LEU A 173 0.15 -8.64 10.70
C LEU A 173 0.53 -7.44 11.58
N LEU A 174 -0.39 -6.95 12.42
CA LEU A 174 -0.09 -5.88 13.38
C LEU A 174 1.02 -6.31 14.34
N ASP A 175 0.94 -7.54 14.85
CA ASP A 175 1.94 -8.12 15.75
C ASP A 175 3.31 -8.28 15.06
N ALA A 176 3.32 -8.52 13.75
CA ALA A 176 4.55 -8.76 12.98
C ALA A 176 5.27 -7.50 12.51
N PHE A 177 4.54 -6.42 12.19
CA PHE A 177 5.13 -5.17 11.69
C PHE A 177 5.39 -4.13 12.79
N GLY A 178 4.75 -4.25 13.95
CA GLY A 178 5.08 -3.51 15.18
C GLY A 178 4.75 -2.01 15.18
N ASP A 179 5.33 -1.24 14.26
CA ASP A 179 5.28 0.22 14.21
C ASP A 179 4.53 0.73 12.96
N LEU A 180 3.22 0.48 12.92
CA LEU A 180 2.37 0.96 11.82
C LEU A 180 1.92 2.41 12.03
N GLU A 181 2.18 3.25 11.04
CA GLU A 181 1.68 4.62 10.94
C GLU A 181 0.28 4.69 10.30
N VAL A 182 0.01 3.81 9.33
CA VAL A 182 -1.25 3.80 8.57
C VAL A 182 -1.95 2.45 8.68
N LEU A 183 -3.17 2.48 9.23
CA LEU A 183 -4.07 1.32 9.26
C LEU A 183 -5.38 1.65 8.57
N GLY A 184 -5.73 0.91 7.52
CA GLY A 184 -7.00 1.08 6.83
C GLY A 184 -7.35 -0.07 5.89
N GLY A 185 -8.25 0.21 4.96
CA GLY A 185 -8.75 -0.77 4.00
C GLY A 185 -8.50 -0.38 2.54
N CYS A 186 -8.66 -1.36 1.66
CA CYS A 186 -8.60 -1.22 0.20
C CYS A 186 -9.92 -1.74 -0.42
N CYS A 187 -9.87 -2.57 -1.46
CA CYS A 187 -11.07 -3.04 -2.15
C CYS A 187 -12.00 -3.84 -1.22
N GLY A 188 -13.31 -3.63 -1.36
CA GLY A 188 -14.33 -4.24 -0.51
C GLY A 188 -14.54 -3.55 0.85
N THR A 189 -13.65 -2.65 1.26
CA THR A 189 -13.74 -1.99 2.57
C THR A 189 -14.52 -0.68 2.54
N ASP A 190 -15.06 -0.31 3.70
CA ASP A 190 -15.75 0.97 3.93
C ASP A 190 -15.47 1.48 5.36
N ALA A 191 -16.18 2.54 5.77
CA ALA A 191 -16.00 3.13 7.09
C ALA A 191 -16.27 2.15 8.25
N ARG A 192 -17.12 1.13 8.07
CA ARG A 192 -17.41 0.12 9.11
C ARG A 192 -16.18 -0.77 9.36
N HIS A 193 -15.46 -1.11 8.30
CA HIS A 193 -14.21 -1.86 8.38
C HIS A 193 -13.14 -1.05 9.11
N VAL A 194 -12.94 0.21 8.73
CA VAL A 194 -11.96 1.08 9.38
C VAL A 194 -12.30 1.29 10.86
N ALA A 195 -13.58 1.48 11.19
CA ALA A 195 -14.03 1.60 12.57
C ALA A 195 -13.70 0.33 13.39
N ALA A 196 -13.99 -0.85 12.83
CA ALA A 196 -13.66 -2.13 13.46
C ALA A 196 -12.15 -2.33 13.65
N MET A 197 -11.32 -2.01 12.65
CA MET A 197 -9.86 -2.07 12.73
C MET A 197 -9.29 -1.18 13.84
N TRP A 198 -9.89 0.01 14.01
CA TRP A 198 -9.44 0.98 15.01
C TRP A 198 -10.07 0.75 16.39
N GLY A 199 -10.99 -0.21 16.53
CA GLY A 199 -11.72 -0.45 17.77
C GLY A 199 -12.65 0.71 18.16
N VAL A 200 -13.16 1.46 17.19
CA VAL A 200 -14.08 2.59 17.40
C VAL A 200 -15.46 2.28 16.82
N SER A 201 -16.50 2.92 17.34
CA SER A 201 -17.92 2.72 16.95
C SER A 201 -18.52 3.94 16.29
#